data_AF-A0A9P9WHC7-F1
#
_entry.id   AF-A0A9P9WHC7-F1
#
_cell.length_a   1.000
_cell.length_b   1.000
_cell.length_c   1.000
_cell.angle_alpha   90.00
_cell.angle_beta   90.00
_cell.angle_gamma   90.00
#
_symmetry.space_group_name_H-M   'P 1'
#
loop_
_entity.id
_entity.type
_entity.pdbx_description
1 polymer ?
#
loop_
_entity_poly.entity_id
_entity_poly.type
_entity_poly.pdbx_seq_one_letter_code
_entity_poly.pdbx_strand_id
1 'polypeptide(L)'
;MAMLLEDQHKNYELFRDFLSTALIEKATQPEPKARRRAKSKKVTESTASRPTSENSLKDAEDLADFVEYIAAETFESLPGELKTLDYYAYSKDGDLQDRYALPFTGADVGALIPSLDPSITESLQTYGITHEDRQGIDEFLAPVLTAFMASISKLPPAPSSTKKTVTALVKRGWHREEDLQNVAWLCGACHRFVHHFASHEELARYYYTVDLLLEQDEIVQFAKWVGRLRWKGR
;
A
#
# COMPACT_ATOMS: atom_id res chain seq x y z
N MET A 1 -12.74 20.76 2.98
CA MET A 1 -12.49 20.49 4.41
C MET A 1 -13.17 19.18 4.78
N ALA A 2 -12.56 18.05 4.44
CA ALA A 2 -12.97 16.75 4.95
C ALA A 2 -11.92 16.32 5.98
N MET A 3 -12.35 16.11 7.22
CA MET A 3 -11.57 15.39 8.21
C MET A 3 -11.45 13.95 7.72
N LEU A 4 -10.41 13.65 6.94
CA LEU A 4 -10.03 12.28 6.65
C LEU A 4 -9.69 11.64 8.00
N LEU A 5 -10.44 10.59 8.37
CA LEU A 5 -10.02 9.69 9.44
C LEU A 5 -8.56 9.31 9.15
N GLU A 6 -7.70 9.33 10.16
CA GLU A 6 -6.24 9.16 10.00
C GLU A 6 -5.88 7.89 9.20
N ASP A 7 -6.73 6.87 9.22
CA ASP A 7 -6.58 5.65 8.42
C ASP A 7 -6.90 5.83 6.93
N GLN A 8 -7.86 6.68 6.56
CA GLN A 8 -8.04 7.09 5.16
C GLN A 8 -6.83 7.83 4.63
N HIS A 9 -6.22 8.69 5.45
CA HIS A 9 -5.06 9.47 5.03
C HIS A 9 -3.85 8.55 4.74
N LYS A 10 -3.56 7.58 5.62
CA LYS A 10 -2.48 6.60 5.39
C LYS A 10 -2.70 5.79 4.11
N ASN A 11 -3.94 5.34 3.88
CA ASN A 11 -4.30 4.57 2.70
C ASN A 11 -4.21 5.41 1.42
N TYR A 12 -4.62 6.69 1.48
CA TYR A 12 -4.46 7.64 0.39
C TYR A 12 -2.98 7.84 0.03
N GLU A 13 -2.10 8.04 1.01
CA GLU A 13 -0.66 8.20 0.77
C GLU A 13 -0.05 6.96 0.10
N LEU A 14 -0.41 5.76 0.58
CA LEU A 14 0.02 4.49 -0.04
C LEU A 14 -0.47 4.38 -1.49
N PHE A 15 -1.74 4.69 -1.75
CA PHE A 15 -2.29 4.66 -3.11
C PHE A 15 -1.58 5.66 -4.04
N ARG A 16 -1.36 6.89 -3.56
CA ARG A 16 -0.62 7.93 -4.30
C ARG A 16 0.79 7.49 -4.66
N ASP A 17 1.49 6.82 -3.75
CA ASP A 17 2.85 6.32 -4.01
C ASP A 17 2.86 5.24 -5.12
N PHE A 18 1.91 4.30 -5.12
CA PHE A 18 1.79 3.32 -6.21
C PHE A 18 1.37 3.97 -7.53
N LEU A 19 0.41 4.90 -7.51
CA LEU A 19 -0.02 5.64 -8.69
C LEU A 19 1.15 6.43 -9.30
N SER A 20 1.88 7.18 -8.48
CA SER A 20 3.04 7.96 -8.92
C SER A 20 4.10 7.07 -9.57
N THR A 21 4.39 5.90 -8.99
CA THR A 21 5.35 4.94 -9.53
C THR A 21 4.90 4.44 -10.91
N ALA A 22 3.62 4.08 -11.04
CA ALA A 22 3.04 3.63 -12.31
C ALA A 22 3.03 4.74 -13.37
N LEU A 23 2.73 5.98 -12.98
CA LEU A 23 2.73 7.15 -13.85
C LEU A 23 4.13 7.48 -14.34
N ILE A 24 5.12 7.50 -13.44
CA ILE A 24 6.52 7.73 -13.77
C ILE A 24 7.03 6.62 -14.69
N GLU A 25 6.70 5.36 -14.41
CA GLU A 25 7.08 4.24 -15.28
C GLU A 25 6.50 4.40 -16.68
N LYS A 26 5.21 4.76 -16.80
CA LYS A 26 4.58 5.02 -18.10
C LYS A 26 5.15 6.24 -18.82
N ALA A 27 5.42 7.32 -18.10
CA ALA A 27 6.01 8.54 -18.66
C ALA A 27 7.48 8.35 -19.10
N THR A 28 8.20 7.42 -18.48
CA THR A 28 9.61 7.10 -18.80
C THR A 28 9.77 5.94 -19.78
N GLN A 29 8.72 5.14 -20.03
CA GLN A 29 8.77 4.06 -21.02
C GLN A 29 8.94 4.63 -22.43
N PRO A 30 10.03 4.28 -23.14
CA PRO A 30 10.18 4.65 -24.53
C PRO A 30 9.17 3.87 -25.37
N GLU A 31 8.30 4.59 -26.10
CA GLU A 31 7.42 4.07 -27.16
C GLU A 31 8.06 2.85 -27.86
N PRO A 32 7.40 1.68 -27.91
CA PRO A 32 7.98 0.49 -28.53
C PRO A 32 8.25 0.79 -30.00
N LYS A 33 9.54 0.96 -30.32
CA LYS A 33 10.02 1.30 -31.67
C LYS A 33 9.37 0.35 -32.68
N ALA A 34 8.48 0.90 -33.51
CA ALA A 34 7.96 0.20 -34.67
C ALA A 34 9.15 -0.36 -35.47
N ARG A 35 9.19 -1.69 -35.63
CA ARG A 35 10.22 -2.42 -36.37
C ARG A 35 10.29 -1.90 -37.81
N ARG A 36 11.20 -0.96 -38.09
CA ARG A 36 11.55 -0.57 -39.45
C ARG A 36 12.50 -1.63 -40.04
N ARG A 37 11.95 -2.46 -40.94
CA ARG A 37 12.74 -3.24 -41.91
C ARG A 37 13.67 -2.29 -42.68
N ALA A 38 14.90 -2.74 -42.89
CA ALA A 38 16.02 -1.96 -43.44
C ALA A 38 15.88 -1.56 -44.91
N LYS A 39 16.26 -0.32 -45.27
CA LYS A 39 16.89 0.04 -46.55
C LYS A 39 17.58 1.41 -46.45
N SER A 40 18.74 1.53 -47.11
CA SER A 40 19.76 2.59 -47.03
C SER A 40 19.39 4.01 -47.50
N LYS A 41 20.25 4.95 -47.04
CA LYS A 41 20.84 6.13 -47.74
C LYS A 41 20.11 7.49 -47.77
N LYS A 42 20.84 8.46 -47.19
CA LYS A 42 21.23 9.81 -47.69
C LYS A 42 20.60 11.05 -47.02
N VAL A 43 21.49 11.78 -46.35
CA VAL A 43 21.63 13.23 -46.11
C VAL A 43 20.58 14.15 -46.75
N THR A 44 19.93 15.01 -45.93
CA THR A 44 19.88 16.48 -46.12
C THR A 44 19.28 17.20 -44.91
N GLU A 45 19.78 18.41 -44.75
CA GLU A 45 19.59 19.43 -43.72
C GLU A 45 18.24 20.18 -43.86
N SER A 46 17.91 20.94 -42.80
CA SER A 46 16.99 22.09 -42.75
C SER A 46 15.50 21.88 -42.40
N THR A 47 15.19 22.34 -41.19
CA THR A 47 14.22 23.42 -40.88
C THR A 47 12.77 23.28 -41.38
N ALA A 48 11.85 22.94 -40.47
CA ALA A 48 10.55 23.60 -40.30
C ALA A 48 9.79 23.02 -39.08
N SER A 49 9.51 23.92 -38.14
CA SER A 49 8.25 24.07 -37.40
C SER A 49 7.46 22.80 -37.02
N ARG A 50 7.49 22.44 -35.73
CA ARG A 50 6.48 21.59 -35.10
C ARG A 50 5.87 22.37 -33.93
N PRO A 51 4.54 22.38 -33.77
CA PRO A 51 3.89 23.20 -32.76
C PRO A 51 4.39 22.76 -31.40
N THR A 52 4.65 23.75 -30.55
CA THR A 52 4.87 23.59 -29.12
C THR A 52 3.79 22.66 -28.58
N SER A 53 4.14 21.41 -28.30
CA SER A 53 3.29 20.53 -27.51
C SER A 53 3.47 20.99 -26.07
N GLU A 54 2.56 21.85 -25.63
CA GLU A 54 2.49 22.49 -24.30
C GLU A 54 2.27 21.51 -23.13
N ASN A 55 2.30 20.19 -23.34
CA ASN A 55 2.03 19.17 -22.32
C ASN A 55 3.26 18.32 -21.95
N SER A 56 4.41 18.96 -21.76
CA SER A 56 5.58 18.25 -21.23
C SER A 56 5.52 18.19 -19.71
N LEU A 57 5.26 16.99 -19.15
CA LEU A 57 5.52 16.61 -17.74
C LEU A 57 7.03 16.61 -17.41
N LYS A 58 7.75 17.66 -17.83
CA LYS A 58 9.20 17.79 -17.63
C LYS A 58 9.54 18.48 -16.32
N ASP A 59 8.58 19.20 -15.74
CA ASP A 59 8.73 19.83 -14.45
C ASP A 59 8.22 18.88 -13.36
N ALA A 60 9.08 18.60 -12.38
CA ALA A 60 8.77 17.67 -11.30
C ALA A 60 7.60 18.17 -10.42
N GLU A 61 7.41 19.48 -10.35
CA GLU A 61 6.30 20.12 -9.63
C GLU A 61 4.97 19.86 -10.34
N ASP A 62 4.91 20.08 -11.66
CA ASP A 62 3.71 19.81 -12.49
C ASP A 62 3.31 18.33 -12.45
N LEU A 63 4.29 17.42 -12.43
CA LEU A 63 4.03 15.99 -12.26
C LEU A 63 3.47 15.66 -10.87
N ALA A 64 3.94 16.31 -9.81
CA ALA A 64 3.47 16.06 -8.46
C ALA A 64 2.02 16.55 -8.28
N ASP A 65 1.71 17.76 -8.75
CA ASP A 65 0.35 18.31 -8.75
C ASP A 65 -0.60 17.44 -9.60
N PHE A 66 -0.11 16.93 -10.75
CA PHE A 66 -0.88 16.02 -11.59
C PHE A 66 -1.16 14.67 -10.89
N VAL A 67 -0.15 14.06 -10.27
CA VAL A 67 -0.31 12.84 -9.49
C VAL A 67 -1.29 13.05 -8.32
N GLU A 68 -1.18 14.17 -7.60
CA GLU A 68 -2.06 14.53 -6.50
C GLU A 68 -3.52 14.67 -6.98
N TYR A 69 -3.74 15.36 -8.10
CA TYR A 69 -5.05 15.52 -8.72
C TYR A 69 -5.68 14.16 -9.09
N ILE A 70 -4.97 13.34 -9.86
CA ILE A 70 -5.46 12.01 -10.28
C ILE A 70 -5.68 11.10 -9.08
N ALA A 71 -4.77 11.14 -8.08
CA ALA A 71 -4.90 10.34 -6.88
C ALA A 71 -6.13 10.74 -6.06
N ALA A 72 -6.35 12.05 -5.82
CA ALA A 72 -7.49 12.54 -5.07
C ALA A 72 -8.81 12.15 -5.73
N GLU A 73 -8.96 12.39 -7.03
CA GLU A 73 -10.20 12.14 -7.75
C GLU A 73 -10.49 10.63 -7.89
N THR A 74 -9.46 9.83 -8.18
CA THR A 74 -9.60 8.36 -8.24
C THR A 74 -9.90 7.79 -6.86
N PHE A 75 -9.23 8.28 -5.81
CA PHE A 75 -9.44 7.81 -4.45
C PHE A 75 -10.82 8.21 -3.95
N GLU A 76 -11.31 9.43 -4.20
CA GLU A 76 -12.66 9.87 -3.86
C GLU A 76 -13.74 9.00 -4.52
N SER A 77 -13.46 8.47 -5.71
CA SER A 77 -14.37 7.58 -6.43
C SER A 77 -14.38 6.13 -5.90
N LEU A 78 -13.41 5.73 -5.06
CA LEU A 78 -13.36 4.39 -4.47
C LEU A 78 -14.44 4.18 -3.38
N PRO A 79 -14.92 2.93 -3.18
CA PRO A 79 -15.85 2.61 -2.10
C PRO A 79 -15.21 2.91 -0.73
N GLY A 80 -16.03 3.43 0.20
CA GLY A 80 -15.60 3.79 1.55
C GLY A 80 -14.89 2.65 2.30
N GLU A 81 -15.30 1.41 2.03
CA GLU A 81 -14.71 0.20 2.59
C GLU A 81 -13.21 0.06 2.27
N LEU A 82 -12.80 0.32 1.01
CA LEU A 82 -11.39 0.27 0.60
C LEU A 82 -10.59 1.44 1.17
N LYS A 83 -11.22 2.61 1.34
CA LYS A 83 -10.55 3.82 1.86
C LYS A 83 -10.10 3.64 3.30
N THR A 84 -10.86 2.94 4.13
CA THR A 84 -10.56 2.70 5.55
C THR A 84 -10.08 1.29 5.85
N LEU A 85 -9.77 0.49 4.82
CA LEU A 85 -9.40 -0.91 5.01
C LEU A 85 -8.04 -1.01 5.72
N ASP A 86 -7.97 -1.89 6.72
CA ASP A 86 -6.73 -2.22 7.43
C ASP A 86 -6.46 -3.73 7.33
N TYR A 87 -5.20 -4.13 7.49
CA TYR A 87 -4.76 -5.53 7.50
C TYR A 87 -5.63 -6.40 8.41
N TYR A 88 -5.94 -5.94 9.63
CA TYR A 88 -6.67 -6.76 10.59
C TYR A 88 -8.13 -6.98 10.20
N ALA A 89 -8.77 -5.96 9.62
CA ALA A 89 -10.14 -6.03 9.12
C ALA A 89 -10.22 -6.96 7.91
N TYR A 90 -9.28 -6.82 6.97
CA TYR A 90 -9.19 -7.66 5.78
C TYR A 90 -8.84 -9.12 6.11
N SER A 91 -7.91 -9.36 7.05
CA SER A 91 -7.49 -10.71 7.43
C SER A 91 -8.58 -11.50 8.17
N LYS A 92 -9.48 -10.82 8.88
CA LYS A 92 -10.55 -11.46 9.65
C LYS A 92 -11.84 -11.73 8.87
N ASP A 93 -12.08 -10.99 7.80
CA ASP A 93 -13.33 -11.04 7.06
C ASP A 93 -13.13 -11.79 5.73
N GLY A 94 -13.64 -13.02 5.67
CA GLY A 94 -13.56 -13.86 4.47
C GLY A 94 -14.33 -13.27 3.29
N ASP A 95 -15.47 -12.63 3.54
CA ASP A 95 -16.27 -11.99 2.50
C ASP A 95 -15.54 -10.80 1.86
N LEU A 96 -14.68 -10.09 2.60
CA LEU A 96 -13.82 -9.05 2.03
C LEU A 96 -12.69 -9.65 1.19
N GLN A 97 -12.13 -10.81 1.58
CA GLN A 97 -11.12 -11.50 0.78
C GLN A 97 -11.69 -12.06 -0.53
N ASP A 98 -12.92 -12.60 -0.49
CA ASP A 98 -13.62 -13.07 -1.68
C ASP A 98 -14.03 -11.93 -2.61
N ARG A 99 -14.51 -10.79 -2.06
CA ARG A 99 -14.88 -9.61 -2.85
C ARG A 99 -13.69 -8.88 -3.47
N TYR A 100 -12.56 -8.88 -2.79
CA TYR A 100 -11.35 -8.18 -3.20
C TYR A 100 -10.22 -9.16 -3.51
N ALA A 101 -10.56 -10.24 -4.23
CA ALA A 101 -9.60 -11.24 -4.65
C ALA A 101 -8.57 -10.65 -5.63
N LEU A 102 -7.29 -10.86 -5.33
CA LEU A 102 -6.17 -10.43 -6.18
C LEU A 102 -5.83 -11.51 -7.24
N PRO A 103 -5.33 -11.12 -8.43
CA PRO A 103 -5.15 -9.74 -8.91
C PRO A 103 -6.46 -9.14 -9.46
N PHE A 104 -6.62 -7.82 -9.33
CA PHE A 104 -7.72 -7.14 -10.01
C PHE A 104 -7.51 -7.12 -11.52
N THR A 105 -8.59 -7.29 -12.26
CA THR A 105 -8.65 -7.07 -13.70
C THR A 105 -9.34 -5.74 -14.03
N GLY A 106 -9.22 -5.24 -15.26
CA GLY A 106 -9.87 -3.98 -15.68
C GLY A 106 -11.39 -4.00 -15.44
N ALA A 107 -12.04 -5.16 -15.64
CA ALA A 107 -13.46 -5.34 -15.35
C ALA A 107 -13.81 -5.16 -13.87
N ASP A 108 -12.96 -5.64 -12.95
CA ASP A 108 -13.15 -5.46 -11.51
C ASP A 108 -13.01 -3.99 -11.12
N VAL A 109 -12.04 -3.29 -11.72
CA VAL A 109 -11.85 -1.84 -11.49
C VAL A 109 -13.03 -1.03 -12.00
N GLY A 110 -13.55 -1.35 -13.19
CA GLY A 110 -14.75 -0.70 -13.73
C GLY A 110 -15.99 -0.92 -12.85
N ALA A 111 -16.10 -2.06 -12.18
CA ALA A 111 -17.17 -2.32 -11.21
C ALA A 111 -16.97 -1.57 -9.88
N LEU A 112 -15.72 -1.35 -9.46
CA LEU A 112 -15.37 -0.62 -8.24
C LEU A 112 -15.46 0.90 -8.39
N ILE A 113 -15.21 1.40 -9.60
CA ILE A 113 -15.16 2.83 -9.90
C ILE A 113 -16.05 3.17 -11.11
N PRO A 114 -17.37 2.90 -11.05
CA PRO A 114 -18.28 3.10 -12.17
C PRO A 114 -18.55 4.59 -12.50
N SER A 115 -18.26 5.49 -11.56
CA SER A 115 -18.54 6.93 -11.65
C SER A 115 -17.25 7.76 -11.68
N LEU A 116 -16.19 7.25 -12.31
CA LEU A 116 -14.96 8.01 -12.45
C LEU A 116 -15.19 9.20 -13.38
N ASP A 117 -14.70 10.38 -12.99
CA ASP A 117 -14.90 11.59 -13.78
C ASP A 117 -14.16 11.49 -15.14
N PRO A 118 -14.84 11.79 -16.26
CA PRO A 118 -14.25 11.70 -17.59
C PRO A 118 -13.04 12.63 -17.79
N SER A 119 -12.92 13.72 -17.03
CA SER A 119 -11.76 14.64 -17.08
C SER A 119 -10.44 13.94 -16.77
N ILE A 120 -10.46 12.95 -15.87
CA ILE A 120 -9.26 12.16 -15.53
C ILE A 120 -8.81 11.36 -16.75
N THR A 121 -9.77 10.74 -17.43
CA THR A 121 -9.50 9.93 -18.63
C THR A 121 -8.93 10.80 -19.75
N GLU A 122 -9.54 11.97 -19.99
CA GLU A 122 -9.02 12.94 -20.97
C GLU A 122 -7.63 13.44 -20.59
N SER A 123 -7.38 13.71 -19.31
CA SER A 123 -6.07 14.17 -18.83
C SER A 123 -4.99 13.10 -19.04
N LEU A 124 -5.25 11.85 -18.65
CA LEU A 124 -4.32 10.73 -18.86
C LEU A 124 -4.07 10.46 -20.36
N GLN A 125 -5.09 10.61 -21.21
CA GLN A 125 -4.93 10.55 -22.67
C GLN A 125 -4.10 11.71 -23.21
N THR A 126 -4.30 12.92 -22.69
CA THR A 126 -3.56 14.14 -23.12
C THR A 126 -2.07 13.99 -22.87
N TYR A 127 -1.68 13.31 -21.78
CA TYR A 127 -0.28 12.99 -21.49
C TYR A 127 0.21 11.67 -22.11
N GLY A 128 -0.61 10.96 -22.88
CA GLY A 128 -0.26 9.70 -23.56
C GLY A 128 -0.05 8.51 -22.62
N ILE A 129 -0.59 8.57 -21.40
CA ILE A 129 -0.44 7.53 -20.36
C ILE A 129 -1.40 6.37 -20.65
N THR A 130 -2.61 6.68 -21.10
CA THR A 130 -3.65 5.72 -21.51
C THR A 130 -4.03 5.94 -22.97
N HIS A 131 -4.37 4.85 -23.67
CA HIS A 131 -4.84 4.92 -25.05
C HIS A 131 -6.11 4.09 -25.18
N GLU A 132 -7.20 4.71 -25.61
CA GLU A 132 -8.52 4.09 -25.79
C GLU A 132 -8.48 2.81 -26.63
N ASP A 133 -7.53 2.72 -27.57
CA ASP A 133 -7.35 1.57 -28.47
C ASP A 133 -6.55 0.38 -27.89
N ARG A 134 -5.87 0.55 -26.75
CA ARG A 134 -4.94 -0.46 -26.22
C ARG A 134 -5.03 -0.71 -24.72
N GLN A 135 -5.27 0.33 -23.92
CA GLN A 135 -5.29 0.24 -22.47
C GLN A 135 -6.20 1.33 -21.92
N GLY A 136 -7.37 0.93 -21.42
CA GLY A 136 -8.31 1.80 -20.72
C GLY A 136 -7.74 2.30 -19.39
N ILE A 137 -8.41 3.28 -18.80
CA ILE A 137 -8.06 3.80 -17.46
C ILE A 137 -8.17 2.70 -16.41
N ASP A 138 -9.11 1.78 -16.58
CA ASP A 138 -9.36 0.62 -15.75
C ASP A 138 -8.23 -0.42 -15.86
N GLU A 139 -7.74 -0.75 -17.06
CA GLU A 139 -6.52 -1.58 -17.19
C GLU A 139 -5.25 -0.90 -16.67
N PHE A 140 -5.20 0.43 -16.65
CA PHE A 140 -4.07 1.15 -16.05
C PHE A 140 -4.14 1.13 -14.51
N LEU A 141 -5.33 1.34 -13.95
CA LEU A 141 -5.55 1.34 -12.50
C LEU A 141 -5.54 -0.07 -11.88
N ALA A 142 -5.87 -1.12 -12.64
CA ALA A 142 -5.87 -2.50 -12.16
C ALA A 142 -4.56 -2.93 -11.47
N PRO A 143 -3.37 -2.77 -12.06
CA PRO A 143 -2.11 -3.09 -11.38
C PRO A 143 -1.82 -2.16 -10.18
N VAL A 144 -2.25 -0.90 -10.21
CA VAL A 144 -2.07 0.06 -9.11
C VAL A 144 -2.91 -0.36 -7.90
N LEU A 145 -4.20 -0.62 -8.11
CA LEU A 145 -5.12 -1.09 -7.08
C LEU A 145 -4.74 -2.49 -6.57
N THR A 146 -4.25 -3.36 -7.46
CA THR A 146 -3.69 -4.67 -7.08
C THR A 146 -2.49 -4.49 -6.16
N ALA A 147 -1.56 -3.58 -6.48
CA ALA A 147 -0.39 -3.31 -5.65
C ALA A 147 -0.77 -2.67 -4.30
N PHE A 148 -1.71 -1.72 -4.31
CA PHE A 148 -2.27 -1.08 -3.12
C PHE A 148 -2.90 -2.10 -2.17
N MET A 149 -3.85 -2.91 -2.66
CA MET A 149 -4.46 -3.95 -1.86
C MET A 149 -3.47 -5.02 -1.43
N ALA A 150 -2.55 -5.42 -2.30
CA ALA A 150 -1.48 -6.32 -1.92
C ALA A 150 -0.60 -5.72 -0.82
N SER A 151 -0.47 -4.40 -0.71
CA SER A 151 0.26 -3.73 0.37
C SER A 151 -0.51 -3.75 1.68
N ILE A 152 -1.82 -3.52 1.65
CA ILE A 152 -2.71 -3.63 2.83
C ILE A 152 -2.81 -5.08 3.30
N SER A 153 -2.86 -6.03 2.37
CA SER A 153 -2.94 -7.46 2.66
C SER A 153 -1.59 -8.06 3.03
N LYS A 154 -0.47 -7.43 2.66
CA LYS A 154 0.87 -7.84 3.08
C LYS A 154 1.09 -7.39 4.51
N LEU A 155 1.58 -8.33 5.32
CA LEU A 155 2.06 -8.08 6.67
C LEU A 155 2.97 -6.83 6.66
N PRO A 156 2.69 -5.79 7.46
CA PRO A 156 3.63 -4.68 7.63
C PRO A 156 5.00 -5.29 7.98
N PRO A 157 6.07 -4.96 7.23
CA PRO A 157 7.32 -5.70 7.32
C PRO A 157 7.84 -5.62 8.74
N ALA A 158 7.95 -6.78 9.41
CA ALA A 158 8.44 -6.84 10.77
C ALA A 158 9.82 -6.13 10.86
N PRO A 159 10.06 -5.32 11.91
CA PRO A 159 11.33 -4.63 12.07
C PRO A 159 12.49 -5.64 12.03
N SER A 160 13.63 -5.24 11.47
CA SER A 160 14.78 -6.12 11.17
C SER A 160 15.25 -6.99 12.35
N SER A 161 15.03 -6.53 13.60
CA SER A 161 15.31 -7.28 14.82
C SER A 161 14.41 -8.52 15.00
N THR A 162 13.14 -8.44 14.60
CA THR A 162 12.16 -9.53 14.71
C THR A 162 12.34 -10.59 13.62
N LYS A 163 12.84 -10.21 12.44
CA LYS A 163 13.07 -11.14 11.31
C LYS A 163 13.99 -12.30 11.71
N LYS A 164 15.10 -12.03 12.41
CA LYS A 164 16.05 -13.08 12.84
C LYS A 164 15.41 -14.08 13.82
N THR A 165 14.56 -13.60 14.73
CA THR A 165 13.89 -14.46 15.71
C THR A 165 12.76 -15.27 15.07
N VAL A 166 11.96 -14.64 14.21
CA VAL A 166 10.86 -15.29 13.47
C VAL A 166 11.37 -16.49 12.68
N THR A 167 12.44 -16.31 11.90
CA THR A 167 13.02 -17.43 11.12
C THR A 167 13.63 -18.51 12.00
N ALA A 168 14.17 -18.15 13.18
CA ALA A 168 14.75 -19.10 14.12
C ALA A 168 13.68 -19.93 14.86
N LEU A 169 12.52 -19.34 15.17
CA LEU A 169 11.39 -20.00 15.83
C LEU A 169 10.71 -21.01 14.90
N VAL A 170 10.49 -20.65 13.63
CA VAL A 170 9.93 -21.55 12.62
C VAL A 170 10.88 -22.73 12.34
N LYS A 171 12.20 -22.47 12.19
CA LYS A 171 13.20 -23.53 12.00
C LYS A 171 13.33 -24.49 13.18
N ARG A 172 13.00 -24.04 14.38
CA ARG A 172 12.99 -24.86 15.61
C ARG A 172 11.65 -25.57 15.84
N GLY A 173 10.64 -25.31 15.01
CA GLY A 173 9.33 -25.95 15.06
C GLY A 173 8.45 -25.50 16.24
N TRP A 174 8.70 -24.32 16.80
CA TRP A 174 7.98 -23.86 18.00
C TRP A 174 6.67 -23.14 17.68
N HIS A 175 6.55 -22.56 16.47
CA HIS A 175 5.36 -21.83 16.00
C HIS A 175 5.18 -22.01 14.49
N ARG A 176 3.94 -22.00 14.00
CA ARG A 176 3.64 -21.93 12.56
C ARG A 176 3.76 -20.49 12.08
N GLU A 177 3.96 -20.27 10.78
CA GLU A 177 4.19 -18.93 10.20
C GLU A 177 3.02 -17.95 10.50
N GLU A 178 1.82 -18.48 10.72
CA GLU A 178 0.60 -17.76 11.11
C GLU A 178 0.60 -17.24 12.57
N ASP A 179 1.32 -17.88 13.50
CA ASP A 179 1.31 -17.54 14.94
C ASP A 179 2.26 -16.38 15.30
N LEU A 180 3.20 -16.05 14.42
CA LEU A 180 4.25 -15.05 14.67
C LEU A 180 3.74 -13.61 14.61
N GLN A 181 2.47 -13.41 14.24
CA GLN A 181 1.86 -12.10 14.12
C GLN A 181 1.19 -11.60 15.41
N ASN A 182 1.08 -12.45 16.44
CA ASN A 182 0.50 -12.09 17.73
C ASN A 182 1.48 -11.32 18.63
N VAL A 183 2.03 -10.22 18.12
CA VAL A 183 2.93 -9.34 18.88
C VAL A 183 2.10 -8.35 19.69
N ALA A 184 2.21 -8.41 21.01
CA ALA A 184 1.59 -7.43 21.90
C ALA A 184 2.35 -6.09 21.81
N TRP A 185 1.71 -5.07 21.24
CA TRP A 185 2.24 -3.71 21.21
C TRP A 185 2.08 -3.05 22.59
N LEU A 186 3.14 -3.11 23.38
CA LEU A 186 3.17 -2.59 24.75
C LEU A 186 3.89 -1.24 24.83
N CYS A 187 3.46 -0.38 25.77
CA CYS A 187 4.21 0.84 26.08
C CYS A 187 5.58 0.50 26.70
N GLY A 188 6.53 1.43 26.65
CA GLY A 188 7.92 1.16 27.07
C GLY A 188 8.09 0.64 28.51
N ALA A 189 7.21 1.04 29.45
CA ALA A 189 7.25 0.51 30.82
C ALA A 189 6.71 -0.92 30.91
N CYS A 190 5.59 -1.20 30.25
CA CYS A 190 5.02 -2.54 30.18
C CYS A 190 5.97 -3.50 29.45
N HIS A 191 6.60 -3.05 28.37
CA HIS A 191 7.60 -3.83 27.62
C HIS A 191 8.82 -4.17 28.48
N ARG A 192 9.35 -3.20 29.23
CA ARG A 192 10.47 -3.43 30.15
C ARG A 192 10.12 -4.43 31.25
N PHE A 193 8.90 -4.37 31.79
CA PHE A 193 8.44 -5.30 32.81
C PHE A 193 8.30 -6.72 32.26
N VAL A 194 7.69 -6.90 31.08
CA VAL A 194 7.55 -8.23 30.46
C VAL A 194 8.90 -8.89 30.19
N HIS A 195 9.91 -8.12 29.78
CA HIS A 195 11.28 -8.65 29.64
C HIS A 195 12.04 -8.84 30.95
N HIS A 196 11.58 -8.21 32.03
CA HIS A 196 12.09 -8.51 33.37
C HIS A 196 11.49 -9.82 33.90
N PHE A 197 10.21 -10.07 33.59
CA PHE A 197 9.49 -11.28 33.97
C PHE A 197 10.01 -12.53 33.23
N ALA A 198 10.15 -12.45 31.91
CA ALA A 198 10.58 -13.59 31.09
C ALA A 198 11.54 -13.17 29.98
N SER A 199 12.51 -14.03 29.70
CA SER A 199 13.41 -13.85 28.58
C SER A 199 12.67 -14.00 27.24
N HIS A 200 13.27 -13.51 26.15
CA HIS A 200 12.67 -13.62 24.82
C HIS A 200 12.40 -15.08 24.38
N GLU A 201 13.22 -16.02 24.87
CA GLU A 201 13.05 -17.45 24.60
C GLU A 201 11.88 -18.04 25.38
N GLU A 202 11.73 -17.68 26.66
CA GLU A 202 10.62 -18.14 27.50
C GLU A 202 9.28 -17.56 27.06
N LEU A 203 9.27 -16.28 26.66
CA LEU A 203 8.10 -15.64 26.05
C LEU A 203 7.67 -16.41 24.80
N ALA A 204 8.60 -16.74 23.92
CA ALA A 204 8.27 -17.50 22.72
C ALA A 204 7.82 -18.95 23.00
N ARG A 205 8.31 -19.60 24.06
CA ARG A 205 7.96 -21.00 24.37
C ARG A 205 6.67 -21.17 25.17
N TYR A 206 6.48 -20.33 26.18
CA TYR A 206 5.46 -20.53 27.21
C TYR A 206 4.44 -19.40 27.29
N TYR A 207 4.78 -18.20 26.79
CA TYR A 207 3.97 -16.99 26.96
C TYR A 207 3.83 -16.21 25.64
N TYR A 208 3.37 -16.88 24.59
CA TYR A 208 3.31 -16.32 23.23
C TYR A 208 1.97 -15.61 22.91
N THR A 209 1.02 -15.61 23.85
CA THR A 209 -0.25 -14.85 23.77
C THR A 209 -0.49 -14.06 25.04
N VAL A 210 -1.31 -13.00 24.96
CA VAL A 210 -1.63 -12.15 26.12
C VAL A 210 -2.35 -12.94 27.21
N ASP A 211 -3.23 -13.87 26.85
CA ASP A 211 -3.95 -14.72 27.80
C ASP A 211 -3.00 -15.57 28.66
N LEU A 212 -1.97 -16.18 28.06
CA LEU A 212 -0.97 -16.97 28.80
C LEU A 212 -0.12 -16.11 29.74
N LEU A 213 0.16 -14.85 29.38
CA LEU A 213 0.80 -13.90 30.29
C LEU A 213 -0.12 -13.55 31.47
N LEU A 214 -1.43 -13.42 31.23
CA LEU A 214 -2.42 -13.07 32.26
C LEU A 214 -2.79 -14.24 33.17
N GLU A 215 -2.33 -15.46 32.90
CA GLU A 215 -2.42 -16.57 33.86
C GLU A 215 -1.44 -16.40 35.03
N GLN A 216 -0.42 -15.56 34.88
CA GLN A 216 0.62 -15.36 35.89
C GLN A 216 0.23 -14.24 36.86
N ASP A 217 0.20 -14.57 38.16
CA ASP A 217 -0.20 -13.64 39.22
C ASP A 217 0.60 -12.33 39.21
N GLU A 218 1.91 -12.40 38.94
CA GLU A 218 2.79 -11.22 38.88
C GLU A 218 2.41 -10.26 37.75
N ILE A 219 2.07 -10.81 36.57
CA ILE A 219 1.62 -10.02 35.44
C ILE A 219 0.25 -9.39 35.73
N VAL A 220 -0.67 -10.14 36.32
CA VAL A 220 -2.02 -9.64 36.67
C VAL A 220 -1.94 -8.52 37.70
N GLN A 221 -1.09 -8.66 38.72
CA GLN A 221 -0.88 -7.63 39.73
C GLN A 221 -0.26 -6.37 39.12
N PHE A 222 0.74 -6.53 38.25
CA PHE A 222 1.34 -5.42 37.53
C PHE A 222 0.33 -4.72 36.62
N ALA A 223 -0.47 -5.47 35.85
CA ALA A 223 -1.50 -4.90 34.97
C ALA A 223 -2.54 -4.10 35.76
N LYS A 224 -3.01 -4.62 36.91
CA LYS A 224 -3.91 -3.91 37.83
C LYS A 224 -3.30 -2.63 38.37
N TRP A 225 -2.00 -2.65 38.69
CA TRP A 225 -1.27 -1.47 39.17
C TRP A 225 -1.08 -0.43 38.06
N VAL A 226 -0.66 -0.84 36.85
CA VAL A 226 -0.52 0.02 35.68
C VAL A 226 -1.83 0.67 35.28
N GLY A 227 -2.95 -0.05 35.34
CA GLY A 227 -4.28 0.50 35.05
C GLY A 227 -4.71 1.63 36.03
N ARG A 228 -4.08 1.70 37.21
CA ARG A 228 -4.32 2.76 38.19
C ARG A 228 -3.43 3.99 37.96
N LEU A 229 -2.36 3.85 37.20
CA LEU A 229 -1.50 4.97 36.82
C LEU A 229 -2.17 5.81 35.75
N ARG A 230 -2.27 7.12 36.01
CA ARG A 230 -2.80 8.09 35.06
C ARG A 230 -1.65 8.69 34.26
N TRP A 231 -1.45 8.21 33.04
CA TRP A 231 -0.38 8.68 32.17
C TRP A 231 -0.76 10.04 31.57
N LYS A 232 0.15 11.00 31.61
CA LYS A 232 0.05 12.26 30.85
C LYS A 232 0.75 12.01 29.52
N GLY A 233 -0.01 11.87 28.43
CA GLY A 233 0.53 11.73 27.08
C GLY A 233 1.49 12.87 26.79
N ARG A 234 2.65 12.54 26.22
CA ARG A 234 3.65 13.52 25.78
C ARG A 234 3.39 13.84 24.32
#